data_AF-A0A0B7G421-F1
#
_entry.id   AF-A0A0B7G421-F1
#
_cell.length_a   1.000
_cell.length_b   1.000
_cell.length_c   1.000
_cell.angle_alpha   90.00
_cell.angle_beta   90.00
_cell.angle_gamma   90.00
#
_symmetry.space_group_name_H-M   'P 1'
#
loop_
_entity.id
_entity.type
_entity.pdbx_description
1 polymer ?
#
loop_
_entity_poly.entity_id
_entity_poly.type
_entity_poly.pdbx_seq_one_letter_code
_entity_poly.pdbx_strand_id
1 'polypeptide(L)'
;MWWHSNNHRHYLKGYRRDIVLEHADILANHLEGLQLQHFHINHYFADSNSVFEHRLNHKQYHPRGHHDHMDPLYGTRIHSPLHLAAQTPSNVPPINPSTPRLAEKELWNVSCPQCKRELQAPIEAAERLAASVLSARHKSLKTISFGDFLSQGRTEPSEWMVMQERNDESLVVWTQQPGAGRSWQQCKFERRGSRWTLVE
;
A
#
# COMPACT_ATOMS: atom_id res chain seq x y z
N MET A 1 12.63 1.15 -14.69
CA MET A 1 13.19 0.11 -13.79
C MET A 1 12.57 0.30 -12.42
N TRP A 2 11.97 -0.74 -11.84
CA TRP A 2 11.32 -0.70 -10.52
C TRP A 2 12.31 -1.13 -9.43
N TRP A 3 12.33 -0.42 -8.31
CA TRP A 3 13.08 -0.82 -7.11
C TRP A 3 12.12 -1.36 -6.06
N HIS A 4 12.51 -2.42 -5.36
CA HIS A 4 11.64 -3.18 -4.45
C HIS A 4 12.18 -3.15 -3.02
N SER A 5 11.36 -2.74 -2.06
CA SER A 5 11.64 -2.96 -0.65
C SER A 5 11.01 -4.28 -0.21
N ASN A 6 11.82 -5.35 -0.07
CA ASN A 6 11.40 -6.63 0.50
C ASN A 6 11.83 -6.70 1.97
N ASN A 7 10.90 -6.80 2.91
CA ASN A 7 11.25 -7.03 4.32
C ASN A 7 10.52 -8.26 4.86
N HIS A 8 11.29 -9.32 5.14
CA HIS A 8 10.81 -10.66 5.45
C HIS A 8 10.09 -10.81 6.81
N ARG A 9 10.12 -9.78 7.68
CA ARG A 9 9.63 -9.89 9.07
C ARG A 9 8.44 -8.97 9.42
N HIS A 10 8.22 -7.88 8.69
CA HIS A 10 7.18 -6.89 9.00
C HIS A 10 6.52 -6.35 7.73
N TYR A 11 5.76 -7.22 7.04
CA TYR A 11 5.03 -6.86 5.82
C TYR A 11 3.70 -6.13 6.10
N LEU A 12 3.31 -6.03 7.37
CA LEU A 12 2.15 -5.29 7.85
C LEU A 12 2.62 -4.12 8.70
N LYS A 13 2.18 -2.92 8.33
CA LYS A 13 2.54 -1.69 9.05
C LYS A 13 1.36 -1.06 9.78
N GLY A 14 0.13 -1.38 9.38
CA GLY A 14 -1.06 -0.68 9.87
C GLY A 14 -1.25 0.69 9.21
N TYR A 15 -2.49 1.17 9.17
CA TYR A 15 -2.86 2.44 8.52
C TYR A 15 -2.89 3.63 9.48
N ARG A 16 -2.48 3.45 10.75
CA ARG A 16 -2.39 4.56 11.71
C ARG A 16 -1.38 5.60 11.21
N ARG A 17 -1.77 6.88 11.26
CA ARG A 17 -1.00 8.01 10.70
C ARG A 17 0.44 8.06 11.19
N ASP A 18 0.67 7.93 12.49
CA ASP A 18 2.01 7.94 13.10
C ASP A 18 2.90 6.83 12.54
N ILE A 19 2.37 5.62 12.42
CA ILE A 19 3.11 4.47 11.87
C ILE A 19 3.39 4.65 10.37
N VAL A 20 2.43 5.19 9.62
CA VAL A 20 2.58 5.47 8.18
C VAL A 20 3.69 6.51 7.94
N LEU A 21 3.70 7.60 8.72
CA LEU A 21 4.73 8.63 8.62
C LEU A 21 6.12 8.08 8.96
N GLU A 22 6.26 7.36 10.08
CA GLU A 22 7.52 6.75 10.48
C GLU A 22 8.04 5.78 9.40
N HIS A 23 7.16 4.91 8.89
CA HIS A 23 7.53 3.94 7.87
C HIS A 23 7.92 4.61 6.54
N ALA A 24 7.22 5.66 6.13
CA ALA A 24 7.56 6.43 4.94
C ALA A 24 8.91 7.16 5.09
N ASP A 25 9.21 7.71 6.27
CA ASP A 25 10.51 8.32 6.56
C ASP A 25 11.65 7.29 6.55
N ILE A 26 11.45 6.11 7.12
CA ILE A 26 12.41 5.00 7.06
C ILE A 26 12.68 4.64 5.60
N LEU A 27 11.64 4.43 4.79
CA LEU A 27 11.79 4.11 3.37
C LEU A 27 12.48 5.24 2.61
N ALA A 28 12.16 6.51 2.90
CA ALA A 28 12.81 7.65 2.26
C ALA A 28 14.32 7.67 2.54
N ASN A 29 14.78 7.34 3.75
CA ASN A 29 16.21 7.28 4.04
C ASN A 29 16.91 6.16 3.26
N HIS A 30 16.25 5.01 3.04
CA HIS A 30 16.82 3.92 2.23
C HIS A 30 16.96 4.27 0.74
N LEU A 31 16.18 5.25 0.26
CA LEU A 31 16.23 5.71 -1.12
C LEU A 31 17.21 6.88 -1.32
N GLU A 32 17.87 7.37 -0.27
CA GLU A 32 18.76 8.52 -0.35
C GLU A 32 19.90 8.27 -1.35
N GLY A 33 20.11 9.24 -2.26
CA GLY A 33 21.10 9.15 -3.33
C GLY A 33 20.66 8.36 -4.56
N LEU A 34 19.50 7.68 -4.54
CA LEU A 34 18.96 6.96 -5.69
C LEU A 34 18.09 7.88 -6.58
N GLN A 35 18.28 7.83 -7.89
CA GLN A 35 17.44 8.55 -8.86
C GLN A 35 16.39 7.62 -9.47
N LEU A 36 15.35 7.32 -8.70
CA LEU A 36 14.28 6.41 -9.11
C LEU A 36 13.04 7.19 -9.55
N GLN A 37 12.42 6.75 -10.65
CA GLN A 37 11.12 7.27 -11.10
C GLN A 37 9.95 6.40 -10.60
N HIS A 38 10.18 5.11 -10.37
CA HIS A 38 9.15 4.15 -9.98
C HIS A 38 9.63 3.33 -8.78
N PHE A 39 8.83 3.30 -7.71
CA PHE A 39 9.16 2.59 -6.48
C PHE A 39 8.01 1.68 -6.03
N HIS A 40 8.32 0.41 -5.78
CA HIS A 40 7.35 -0.57 -5.32
C HIS A 40 7.62 -1.00 -3.88
N ILE A 41 6.57 -0.96 -3.07
CA ILE A 41 6.59 -1.24 -1.64
C ILE A 41 5.78 -2.52 -1.40
N ASN A 42 6.47 -3.64 -1.12
CA ASN A 42 5.87 -4.93 -0.79
C ASN A 42 5.34 -4.99 0.66
N HIS A 43 4.77 -3.89 1.17
CA HIS A 43 4.18 -3.80 2.51
C HIS A 43 2.70 -3.39 2.40
N TYR A 44 1.87 -3.92 3.29
CA TYR A 44 0.46 -3.54 3.41
C TYR A 44 0.27 -2.60 4.60
N PHE A 45 -0.47 -1.51 4.39
CA PHE A 45 -0.93 -0.64 5.47
C PHE A 45 -2.18 -1.20 6.16
N ALA A 46 -2.12 -2.46 6.56
CA ALA A 46 -3.11 -3.10 7.41
C ALA A 46 -2.35 -3.85 8.50
N ASP A 47 -2.72 -3.70 9.77
CA ASP A 47 -2.09 -4.47 10.85
C ASP A 47 -2.82 -5.80 11.05
N SER A 48 -2.14 -6.78 11.63
CA SER A 48 -2.68 -8.13 11.81
C SER A 48 -3.92 -8.15 12.70
N ASN A 49 -3.99 -7.26 13.69
CA ASN A 49 -5.10 -7.21 14.64
C ASN A 49 -6.34 -6.64 13.96
N SER A 50 -6.22 -5.55 13.20
CA SER A 50 -7.30 -4.98 12.38
C SER A 50 -7.86 -6.01 11.39
N VAL A 51 -6.98 -6.78 10.73
CA VAL A 51 -7.41 -7.84 9.81
C VAL A 51 -8.12 -8.96 10.57
N PHE A 52 -7.62 -9.35 11.74
CA PHE A 52 -8.19 -10.42 12.55
C PHE A 52 -9.52 -10.02 13.20
N GLU A 53 -9.60 -8.86 13.84
CA GLU A 53 -10.82 -8.29 14.42
C GLU A 53 -11.90 -8.11 13.36
N HIS A 54 -11.53 -7.57 12.19
CA HIS A 54 -12.45 -7.50 11.06
C HIS A 54 -12.89 -8.92 10.68
N ARG A 55 -11.98 -9.88 10.48
CA ARG A 55 -12.39 -11.27 10.19
C ARG A 55 -13.31 -11.86 11.26
N LEU A 56 -13.12 -11.60 12.55
CA LEU A 56 -13.96 -12.13 13.61
C LEU A 56 -15.35 -11.49 13.67
N ASN A 57 -15.41 -10.16 13.60
CA ASN A 57 -16.66 -9.41 13.73
C ASN A 57 -17.48 -9.41 12.44
N HIS A 58 -16.81 -9.58 11.31
CA HIS A 58 -17.37 -9.33 10.00
C HIS A 58 -17.91 -10.59 9.29
N LYS A 59 -17.72 -11.77 9.91
CA LYS A 59 -18.25 -13.07 9.47
C LYS A 59 -19.73 -13.07 9.14
N GLN A 60 -20.53 -12.33 9.91
CA GLN A 60 -21.98 -12.28 9.72
C GLN A 60 -22.42 -11.55 8.45
N TYR A 61 -21.53 -10.78 7.81
CA TYR A 61 -21.84 -9.98 6.62
C TYR A 61 -21.37 -10.62 5.31
N HIS A 62 -20.64 -11.75 5.36
CA HIS A 62 -20.24 -12.47 4.15
C HIS A 62 -21.29 -13.52 3.75
N PRO A 63 -21.74 -13.54 2.48
CA PRO A 63 -22.88 -14.35 2.02
C PRO A 63 -22.67 -15.87 2.03
N ARG A 64 -21.47 -16.36 2.36
CA ARG A 64 -21.14 -17.80 2.41
C ARG A 64 -20.47 -18.19 3.73
N GLY A 65 -21.07 -17.79 4.86
CA GLY A 65 -20.57 -18.04 6.21
C GLY A 65 -19.62 -19.26 6.32
N HIS A 66 -18.34 -18.97 6.60
CA HIS A 66 -17.25 -19.89 6.90
C HIS A 66 -17.00 -21.11 5.98
N HIS A 67 -15.89 -21.04 5.25
CA HIS A 67 -14.87 -22.11 5.27
C HIS A 67 -13.52 -21.63 5.82
N ASP A 68 -13.49 -20.46 6.46
CA ASP A 68 -12.26 -19.86 6.94
C ASP A 68 -11.79 -20.57 8.22
N HIS A 69 -10.75 -21.39 8.15
CA HIS A 69 -10.15 -22.01 9.34
C HIS A 69 -9.42 -20.92 10.15
N MET A 70 -9.66 -20.86 11.45
CA MET A 70 -9.22 -19.81 12.39
C MET A 70 -7.70 -19.67 12.59
N ASP A 71 -6.87 -20.33 11.77
CA ASP A 71 -5.43 -20.15 11.79
C ASP A 71 -5.06 -18.98 10.86
N PRO A 72 -4.40 -17.90 11.36
CA PRO A 72 -3.98 -16.77 10.54
C PRO A 72 -3.01 -17.15 9.41
N LEU A 73 -2.44 -18.37 9.44
CA LEU A 73 -1.61 -18.98 8.41
C LEU A 73 -2.35 -20.05 7.57
N TYR A 74 -3.51 -20.56 8.02
CA TYR A 74 -4.34 -21.38 7.13
C TYR A 74 -4.95 -20.49 6.06
N GLY A 75 -4.77 -20.89 4.79
CA GLY A 75 -5.18 -20.10 3.63
C GLY A 75 -4.04 -19.36 2.92
N THR A 76 -2.80 -19.45 3.42
CA THR A 76 -1.62 -19.12 2.60
C THR A 76 -1.48 -20.17 1.49
N ARG A 77 -2.29 -20.09 0.43
CA ARG A 77 -1.95 -20.76 -0.82
C ARG A 77 -0.65 -20.13 -1.30
N ILE A 78 0.44 -20.87 -1.15
CA ILE A 78 1.72 -20.53 -1.78
C ILE A 78 1.49 -20.74 -3.27
N HIS A 79 1.13 -19.66 -3.98
CA HIS A 79 1.13 -19.68 -5.43
C HIS A 79 2.59 -19.83 -5.88
N SER A 80 2.84 -20.72 -6.84
CA SER A 80 4.19 -20.82 -7.39
C SER A 80 4.60 -19.47 -7.99
N PRO A 81 5.88 -19.06 -7.89
CA PRO A 81 6.36 -17.81 -8.47
C PRO A 81 5.99 -17.66 -9.95
N LEU A 82 5.99 -18.77 -10.69
CA LEU A 82 5.61 -18.83 -12.10
C LEU A 82 4.12 -18.52 -12.33
N HIS A 83 3.23 -18.98 -11.44
CA HIS A 83 1.80 -18.70 -11.54
C HIS A 83 1.48 -17.23 -11.27
N LEU A 84 2.24 -16.58 -10.39
CA LEU A 84 2.10 -15.14 -10.09
C LEU A 84 2.65 -14.28 -11.22
N ALA A 85 3.84 -14.61 -11.73
CA ALA A 85 4.44 -13.92 -12.86
C ALA A 85 3.54 -13.97 -14.12
N ALA A 86 2.78 -15.05 -14.32
CA ALA A 86 1.82 -15.17 -15.41
C ALA A 86 0.54 -14.34 -15.24
N GLN A 87 0.20 -13.91 -14.01
CA GLN A 87 -0.99 -13.11 -13.71
C GLN A 87 -0.69 -11.62 -13.55
N THR A 88 0.56 -11.24 -13.31
CA THR A 88 0.95 -9.84 -13.21
C THR A 88 1.02 -9.21 -14.60
N PRO A 89 0.31 -8.08 -14.85
CA PRO A 89 0.46 -7.32 -16.08
C PRO A 89 1.92 -6.96 -16.36
N SER A 90 2.35 -6.97 -17.62
CA SER A 90 3.76 -6.76 -18.00
C SER A 90 4.34 -5.39 -17.60
N ASN A 91 3.47 -4.43 -17.29
CA ASN A 91 3.79 -3.08 -16.86
C ASN A 91 3.83 -2.90 -15.32
N VAL A 92 3.58 -3.96 -14.55
CA VAL A 92 3.38 -3.91 -13.10
C VAL A 92 4.43 -4.76 -12.37
N PRO A 93 5.00 -4.29 -11.24
CA PRO A 93 5.96 -5.07 -10.46
C PRO A 93 5.30 -6.31 -9.84
N PRO A 94 5.92 -7.51 -9.95
CA PRO A 94 5.37 -8.72 -9.34
C PRO A 94 5.46 -8.65 -7.81
N ILE A 95 4.38 -9.05 -7.13
CA ILE A 95 4.33 -9.15 -5.67
C ILE A 95 5.18 -10.34 -5.21
N ASN A 96 5.93 -10.16 -4.12
CA ASN A 96 6.80 -11.20 -3.58
C ASN A 96 5.99 -12.47 -3.19
N PRO A 97 6.29 -13.65 -3.77
CA PRO A 97 5.55 -14.89 -3.51
C PRO A 97 5.64 -15.36 -2.05
N SER A 98 6.69 -14.96 -1.32
CA SER A 98 6.93 -15.34 0.07
C SER A 98 6.19 -14.47 1.09
N THR A 99 5.47 -13.44 0.65
CA THR A 99 4.69 -12.57 1.54
C THR A 99 3.43 -13.30 2.02
N PRO A 100 3.21 -13.47 3.35
CA PRO A 100 2.07 -14.23 3.84
C PRO A 100 0.74 -13.62 3.42
N ARG A 101 -0.13 -14.47 2.85
CA ARG A 101 -1.46 -14.10 2.42
C ARG A 101 -2.43 -14.21 3.59
N LEU A 102 -2.68 -13.08 4.25
CA LEU A 102 -3.53 -12.99 5.45
C LEU A 102 -5.01 -13.34 5.27
N ALA A 103 -5.43 -13.68 4.04
CA ALA A 103 -6.74 -14.22 3.83
C ALA A 103 -6.89 -14.98 2.51
N GLU A 104 -7.81 -15.93 2.51
CA GLU A 104 -8.17 -16.71 1.32
C GLU A 104 -8.70 -15.80 0.20
N LYS A 105 -8.21 -16.08 -1.01
CA LYS A 105 -8.61 -15.44 -2.26
C LYS A 105 -10.13 -15.41 -2.40
N GLU A 106 -10.79 -16.47 -1.97
CA GLU A 106 -12.23 -16.68 -2.06
C GLU A 106 -13.04 -15.80 -1.11
N LEU A 107 -12.47 -15.38 0.03
CA LEU A 107 -13.16 -14.56 1.04
C LEU A 107 -13.22 -13.08 0.66
N TRP A 108 -12.16 -12.56 0.03
CA TRP A 108 -12.04 -11.15 -0.35
C TRP A 108 -12.45 -10.87 -1.80
N ASN A 109 -12.59 -11.91 -2.63
CA ASN A 109 -13.12 -11.77 -3.98
C ASN A 109 -14.61 -11.35 -4.00
N VAL A 110 -15.34 -11.55 -2.91
CA VAL A 110 -16.73 -11.08 -2.79
C VAL A 110 -16.71 -9.59 -2.43
N SER A 111 -17.29 -8.76 -3.30
CA SER A 111 -17.48 -7.33 -3.01
C SER A 111 -18.33 -7.16 -1.75
N CYS A 112 -17.69 -6.81 -0.63
CA CYS A 112 -18.34 -6.49 0.62
C CYS A 112 -18.24 -4.97 0.87
N PRO A 113 -19.37 -4.22 0.91
CA PRO A 113 -19.35 -2.77 1.16
C PRO A 113 -18.66 -2.37 2.46
N GLN A 114 -18.73 -3.22 3.48
CA GLN A 114 -18.16 -2.92 4.78
C GLN A 114 -16.66 -3.25 4.85
N CYS A 115 -16.16 -4.28 4.14
CA CYS A 115 -14.72 -4.43 3.86
C CYS A 115 -14.15 -3.20 3.13
N LYS A 116 -14.88 -2.66 2.15
CA LYS A 116 -14.46 -1.43 1.45
C LYS A 116 -14.39 -0.25 2.42
N ARG A 117 -15.36 -0.11 3.32
CA ARG A 117 -15.39 1.00 4.28
C ARG A 117 -14.31 0.89 5.36
N GLU A 118 -14.18 -0.28 5.99
CA GLU A 118 -13.35 -0.46 7.17
C GLU A 118 -11.88 -0.72 6.85
N LEU A 119 -11.57 -1.19 5.63
CA LEU A 119 -10.21 -1.53 5.24
C LEU A 119 -9.76 -0.78 4.00
N GLN A 120 -10.54 -0.77 2.92
CA GLN A 120 -10.08 -0.14 1.66
C GLN A 120 -9.81 1.36 1.85
N ALA A 121 -10.76 2.11 2.38
CA ALA A 121 -10.60 3.55 2.55
C ALA A 121 -9.44 3.92 3.50
N PRO A 122 -9.28 3.28 4.69
CA PRO A 122 -8.12 3.52 5.54
C PRO A 122 -6.78 3.15 4.89
N ILE A 123 -6.72 2.01 4.18
CA ILE A 123 -5.50 1.57 3.48
C ILE A 123 -5.14 2.57 2.36
N GLU A 124 -6.09 2.93 1.50
CA GLU A 124 -5.87 3.91 0.42
C GLU A 124 -5.42 5.26 0.98
N ALA A 125 -5.98 5.71 2.11
CA ALA A 125 -5.55 6.94 2.76
C ALA A 125 -4.11 6.85 3.30
N ALA A 126 -3.72 5.71 3.86
CA ALA A 126 -2.37 5.44 4.35
C ALA A 126 -1.35 5.35 3.21
N GLU A 127 -1.67 4.63 2.13
CA GLU A 127 -0.83 4.53 0.93
C GLU A 127 -0.60 5.91 0.31
N ARG A 128 -1.67 6.69 0.15
CA ARG A 128 -1.59 8.06 -0.35
C ARG A 128 -0.69 8.93 0.51
N LEU A 129 -0.84 8.87 1.84
CA LEU A 129 -0.01 9.62 2.78
C LEU A 129 1.47 9.21 2.66
N ALA A 130 1.76 7.92 2.61
CA ALA A 130 3.11 7.42 2.44
C ALA A 130 3.71 7.86 1.10
N ALA A 131 2.93 7.79 0.01
CA ALA A 131 3.36 8.25 -1.31
C ALA A 131 3.69 9.75 -1.30
N SER A 132 2.87 10.57 -0.64
CA SER A 132 3.13 12.00 -0.47
C SER A 132 4.44 12.27 0.26
N VAL A 133 4.68 11.60 1.40
CA VAL A 133 5.90 11.78 2.21
C VAL A 133 7.15 11.32 1.46
N LEU A 134 7.08 10.16 0.81
CA LEU A 134 8.19 9.62 0.01
C LEU A 134 8.54 10.55 -1.15
N SER A 135 7.53 11.01 -1.89
CA SER A 135 7.70 11.95 -2.99
C SER A 135 8.28 13.28 -2.48
N ALA A 136 7.83 13.78 -1.33
CA ALA A 136 8.38 15.01 -0.74
C ALA A 136 9.89 14.93 -0.44
N ARG A 137 10.39 13.73 -0.15
CA ARG A 137 11.82 13.46 0.09
C ARG A 137 12.59 13.16 -1.20
N HIS A 138 11.92 12.66 -2.23
CA HIS A 138 12.54 12.16 -3.47
C HIS A 138 11.90 12.75 -4.71
N LYS A 139 12.50 13.83 -5.23
CA LYS A 139 12.00 14.59 -6.39
C LYS A 139 11.85 13.78 -7.67
N SER A 140 12.65 12.72 -7.84
CA SER A 140 12.64 11.92 -9.07
C SER A 140 11.43 11.00 -9.18
N LEU A 141 10.75 10.68 -8.08
CA LEU A 141 9.62 9.75 -8.08
C LEU A 141 8.44 10.32 -8.88
N LYS A 142 7.86 9.46 -9.71
CA LYS A 142 6.67 9.70 -10.52
C LYS A 142 5.55 8.74 -10.18
N THR A 143 5.91 7.53 -9.78
CA THR A 143 4.95 6.49 -9.42
C THR A 143 5.44 5.73 -8.19
N ILE A 144 4.53 5.52 -7.24
CA ILE A 144 4.76 4.68 -6.07
C ILE A 144 3.64 3.65 -6.03
N SER A 145 3.98 2.38 -5.91
CA SER A 145 3.01 1.31 -5.81
C SER A 145 3.20 0.49 -4.54
N PHE A 146 2.10 -0.05 -4.03
CA PHE A 146 2.03 -0.80 -2.78
C PHE A 146 1.47 -2.19 -3.05
N GLY A 147 1.81 -3.16 -2.20
CA GLY A 147 1.06 -4.41 -2.19
C GLY A 147 -0.41 -4.12 -1.88
N ASP A 148 -1.32 -4.51 -2.76
CA ASP A 148 -2.75 -4.31 -2.54
C ASP A 148 -3.31 -5.45 -1.68
N PHE A 149 -3.86 -5.09 -0.52
CA PHE A 149 -4.47 -6.04 0.40
C PHE A 149 -5.79 -6.61 -0.16
N LEU A 150 -6.49 -5.84 -0.98
CA LEU A 150 -7.87 -6.07 -1.43
C LEU A 150 -7.99 -6.40 -2.93
N SER A 151 -6.92 -6.31 -3.73
CA SER A 151 -6.99 -6.73 -5.13
C SER A 151 -7.30 -8.21 -5.26
N GLN A 152 -8.08 -8.56 -6.30
CA GLN A 152 -8.45 -9.95 -6.57
C GLN A 152 -7.18 -10.80 -6.71
N GLY A 153 -7.04 -11.81 -5.86
CA GLY A 153 -5.86 -12.69 -5.86
C GLY A 153 -4.53 -12.04 -5.44
N ARG A 154 -4.53 -10.75 -5.04
CA ARG A 154 -3.34 -9.96 -4.72
C ARG A 154 -2.29 -10.02 -5.85
N THR A 155 -2.76 -9.89 -7.08
CA THR A 155 -1.92 -9.96 -8.28
C THR A 155 -1.55 -8.59 -8.82
N GLU A 156 -2.29 -7.57 -8.42
CA GLU A 156 -2.11 -6.19 -8.86
C GLU A 156 -1.83 -5.29 -7.65
N PRO A 157 -0.82 -4.42 -7.69
CA PRO A 157 -0.51 -3.46 -6.65
C PRO A 157 -1.44 -2.25 -6.74
N SER A 158 -1.59 -1.55 -5.61
CA SER A 158 -2.23 -0.24 -5.58
C SER A 158 -1.20 0.79 -6.05
N GLU A 159 -1.49 1.50 -7.13
CA GLU A 159 -0.57 2.46 -7.75
C GLU A 159 -1.00 3.91 -7.47
N TRP A 160 -0.02 4.76 -7.18
CA TRP A 160 -0.18 6.19 -6.98
C TRP A 160 0.79 6.97 -7.86
N MET A 161 0.25 7.77 -8.77
CA MET A 161 1.01 8.80 -9.48
C MET A 161 1.27 9.96 -8.54
N VAL A 162 2.48 10.51 -8.59
CA VAL A 162 2.90 11.64 -7.77
C VAL A 162 3.46 12.77 -8.61
N MET A 163 3.07 13.99 -8.26
CA MET A 163 3.65 15.22 -8.81
C MET A 163 4.01 16.15 -7.67
N GLN A 164 5.01 17.00 -7.89
CA GLN A 164 5.52 17.91 -6.89
C GLN A 164 5.58 19.31 -7.47
N GLU A 165 5.12 20.28 -6.70
CA GLU A 165 5.28 21.70 -6.95
C GLU A 165 6.03 22.29 -5.76
N ARG A 166 7.21 22.87 -6.01
CA ARG A 166 8.11 23.30 -4.94
C ARG A 166 8.55 24.74 -5.16
N ASN A 167 8.51 25.53 -4.10
CA ASN A 167 9.26 26.77 -3.95
C ASN A 167 10.22 26.66 -2.74
N ASP A 168 10.83 27.76 -2.31
CA ASP A 168 11.90 27.73 -1.29
C ASP A 168 11.40 27.35 0.11
N GLU A 169 10.13 27.65 0.43
CA GLU A 169 9.54 27.53 1.76
C GLU A 169 8.41 26.50 1.83
N SER A 170 7.75 26.24 0.71
CA SER A 170 6.62 25.30 0.60
C SER A 170 6.79 24.30 -0.53
N LEU A 171 6.21 23.13 -0.28
CA LEU A 171 6.15 22.01 -1.19
C LEU A 171 4.73 21.47 -1.18
N VAL A 172 4.14 21.34 -2.36
CA VAL A 172 2.85 20.68 -2.56
C VAL A 172 3.09 19.39 -3.32
N VAL A 173 2.64 18.28 -2.73
CA VAL A 173 2.66 16.98 -3.39
C VAL A 173 1.24 16.63 -3.79
N TRP A 174 1.07 16.34 -5.07
CA TRP A 174 -0.18 15.88 -5.65
C TRP A 174 -0.11 14.36 -5.85
N THR A 175 -1.16 13.66 -5.44
CA THR A 175 -1.30 12.21 -5.59
C THR A 175 -2.57 11.85 -6.33
N GLN A 176 -2.51 10.87 -7.24
CA GLN A 176 -3.67 10.35 -7.94
C GLN A 176 -3.52 8.84 -8.19
N GLN A 177 -4.58 8.07 -7.97
CA GLN A 177 -4.64 6.68 -8.36
C GLN A 177 -5.00 6.57 -9.86
N PRO A 178 -4.25 5.82 -10.68
CA PRO A 178 -4.59 5.61 -12.09
C PRO A 178 -5.96 4.91 -12.26
N GLY A 179 -6.70 5.24 -13.31
CA GLY A 179 -7.79 4.37 -13.80
C GLY A 179 -9.16 4.50 -13.13
N ALA A 180 -9.41 5.52 -12.31
CA ALA A 180 -10.77 5.89 -11.92
C ALA A 180 -10.87 7.41 -12.00
N GLY A 181 -12.05 7.99 -12.25
CA GLY A 181 -12.28 9.45 -12.30
C GLY A 181 -12.02 10.19 -10.97
N ARG A 182 -11.04 9.77 -10.18
CA ARG A 182 -10.58 10.35 -8.94
C ARG A 182 -9.69 11.55 -9.26
N SER A 183 -9.99 12.67 -8.61
CA SER A 183 -9.22 13.90 -8.74
C SER A 183 -7.88 13.81 -8.01
N TRP A 184 -6.91 14.59 -8.48
CA TRP A 184 -5.67 14.82 -7.76
C TRP A 184 -5.95 15.34 -6.36
N GLN A 185 -5.31 14.72 -5.36
CA GLN A 185 -5.37 15.14 -3.97
C GLN A 185 -4.04 15.77 -3.59
N GLN A 186 -4.08 16.86 -2.82
CA GLN A 186 -2.86 17.58 -2.39
C GLN A 186 -2.50 17.28 -0.94
N CYS A 187 -1.19 17.24 -0.67
CA CYS A 187 -0.58 17.30 0.65
C CYS A 187 0.43 18.45 0.66
N LYS A 188 0.35 19.34 1.66
CA LYS A 188 1.23 20.49 1.79
C LYS A 188 2.34 20.20 2.78
N PHE A 189 3.52 20.70 2.49
CA PHE A 189 4.71 20.54 3.29
C PHE A 189 5.40 21.88 3.45
N GLU A 190 5.96 22.10 4.64
CA GLU A 190 6.78 23.25 5.01
C GLU A 190 8.19 22.81 5.29
N ARG A 191 9.14 23.69 4.99
CA ARG A 191 10.54 23.43 5.26
C ARG A 191 10.87 23.68 6.73
N ARG A 192 11.31 22.63 7.44
CA ARG A 192 11.87 22.70 8.79
C ARG A 192 13.33 22.24 8.76
N GLY A 193 14.25 23.22 8.72
CA GLY A 193 15.67 22.97 8.50
C GLY A 193 15.94 22.37 7.12
N SER A 194 16.55 21.18 7.08
CA SER A 194 16.81 20.45 5.83
C SER A 194 15.67 19.53 5.37
N ARG A 195 14.57 19.43 6.13
CA ARG A 195 13.48 18.47 5.89
C ARG A 195 12.16 19.16 5.54
N TRP A 196 11.39 18.50 4.67
CA TRP A 196 9.99 18.83 4.41
C TRP A 196 9.11 18.15 5.47
N THR A 197 8.29 18.93 6.15
CA THR A 197 7.37 18.44 7.19
C THR A 197 5.95 18.66 6.72
N LEU A 198 5.09 17.64 6.84
CA LEU A 198 3.69 17.73 6.46
C LEU A 198 2.97 18.80 7.28
N VAL A 199 2.22 19.67 6.61
CA VAL A 199 1.33 20.67 7.22
C VAL A 199 -0.07 20.07 7.27
N GLU A 200 -0.70 20.14 8.44
CA GLU A 200 -2.06 19.62 8.67
C GLU A 200 -3.14 20.58 8.17
#